data_AF-A0A7K2MQF1-F1
#
_entry.id   AF-A0A7K2MQF1-F1
#
_cell.length_a   1.000
_cell.length_b   1.000
_cell.length_c   1.000
_cell.angle_alpha   90.00
_cell.angle_beta   90.00
_cell.angle_gamma   90.00
#
_symmetry.space_group_name_H-M   'P 1'
#
loop_
_entity.id
_entity.type
_entity.pdbx_description
1 polymer ?
#
loop_
_entity_poly.entity_id
_entity_poly.type
_entity_poly.pdbx_seq_one_letter_code
_entity_poly.pdbx_strand_id
1 'polypeptide(L)'
;LRRLDALGVKSRPVLPDEADAAVRRLLELHRLQWRGRKVTGEHLRPRFREHLVRAVGPMVRSGDAVVTEFRMADEVVAVDVTLLSRRLAGGYLYGAHPRLREAKADVAVMLLDACAGYARAPGRSTLSLLRGDEPYKHRWRPAPVPNQRLLLARRRTAPLLAAALCDAAARRRGKELLRRRAERRGAGGDGTT
;
A
#
# COMPACT_ATOMS: atom_id res chain seq x y z
N LEU A 1 3.11 -13.25 -15.37
CA LEU A 1 2.65 -14.62 -15.04
C LEU A 1 3.59 -15.65 -15.62
N ARG A 2 3.62 -15.89 -16.95
CA ARG A 2 4.54 -16.88 -17.58
C ARG A 2 6.02 -16.81 -17.15
N ARG A 3 6.57 -15.62 -16.90
CA ARG A 3 7.94 -15.45 -16.37
C ARG A 3 8.10 -15.84 -14.90
N LEU A 4 7.08 -15.67 -14.07
CA LEU A 4 7.10 -16.07 -12.65
C LEU A 4 7.03 -17.60 -12.53
N ASP A 5 6.22 -18.23 -13.39
CA ASP A 5 6.13 -19.69 -13.49
C ASP A 5 7.47 -20.28 -13.94
N ALA A 6 8.11 -19.67 -14.94
CA ALA A 6 9.45 -20.07 -15.39
C ALA A 6 10.54 -19.88 -14.32
N LEU A 7 10.34 -18.98 -13.37
CA LEU A 7 11.23 -18.78 -12.22
C LEU A 7 10.88 -19.71 -11.04
N GLY A 8 9.87 -20.57 -11.17
CA GLY A 8 9.45 -21.53 -10.15
C GLY A 8 8.88 -20.87 -8.90
N VAL A 9 8.39 -19.63 -8.99
CA VAL A 9 7.83 -18.92 -7.83
C VAL A 9 6.44 -19.45 -7.51
N LYS A 10 6.26 -20.00 -6.31
CA LYS A 10 4.97 -20.51 -5.82
C LYS A 10 4.44 -19.62 -4.72
N SER A 11 3.14 -19.31 -4.74
CA SER A 11 2.46 -18.58 -3.67
C SER A 11 1.67 -19.53 -2.77
N ARG A 12 1.63 -19.22 -1.47
CA ARG A 12 0.86 -19.97 -0.47
C ARG A 12 0.28 -19.01 0.57
N PRO A 13 -1.05 -18.96 0.75
CA PRO A 13 -1.66 -18.30 1.91
C PRO A 13 -1.22 -19.03 3.19
N VAL A 14 -0.80 -18.28 4.21
CA VAL A 14 -0.41 -18.87 5.50
C VAL A 14 -1.64 -19.18 6.35
N LEU A 15 -1.51 -20.18 7.22
CA LEU A 15 -2.56 -20.50 8.19
C LEU A 15 -2.61 -19.44 9.30
N PRO A 16 -3.73 -19.32 10.05
CA PRO A 16 -3.85 -18.32 11.11
C PRO A 16 -2.76 -18.38 12.18
N ASP A 17 -2.29 -19.58 12.54
CA ASP A 17 -1.24 -19.78 13.54
C ASP A 17 0.16 -19.44 13.00
N GLU A 18 0.32 -19.40 11.67
CA GLU A 18 1.56 -19.02 10.99
C GLU A 18 1.67 -17.50 10.75
N ALA A 19 0.56 -16.76 10.88
CA ALA A 19 0.45 -15.37 10.46
C ALA A 19 1.47 -14.45 11.15
N ASP A 20 1.64 -14.58 12.46
CA ASP A 20 2.58 -13.76 13.23
C ASP A 20 4.04 -13.96 12.76
N ALA A 21 4.43 -15.21 12.48
CA ALA A 21 5.75 -15.53 11.98
C ALA A 21 5.96 -14.98 10.56
N ALA A 22 4.96 -15.14 9.69
CA ALA A 22 4.99 -14.62 8.33
C ALA A 22 5.08 -13.08 8.29
N VAL A 23 4.36 -12.37 9.17
CA VAL A 23 4.43 -10.90 9.29
C VAL A 23 5.79 -10.43 9.80
N ARG A 24 6.42 -11.15 10.72
CA ARG A 24 7.80 -10.84 11.15
C ARG A 24 8.78 -10.98 9.98
N ARG A 25 8.67 -12.09 9.22
CA ARG A 25 9.47 -12.34 8.02
C ARG A 25 9.24 -11.29 6.94
N LEU A 26 7.99 -10.86 6.74
CA LEU A 26 7.64 -9.75 5.85
C LEU A 26 8.44 -8.49 6.19
N LEU A 27 8.47 -8.10 7.47
CA LEU A 27 9.14 -6.88 7.92
C LEU A 27 10.67 -6.98 7.78
N GLU A 28 11.24 -8.17 7.96
CA GLU A 28 12.65 -8.44 7.70
C GLU A 28 12.98 -8.28 6.21
N LEU A 29 12.19 -8.91 5.33
CA LEU A 29 12.32 -8.78 3.88
C LEU A 29 12.08 -7.34 3.41
N HIS A 30 11.13 -6.62 4.03
CA HIS A 30 10.86 -5.22 3.72
C HIS A 30 12.07 -4.35 4.04
N ARG A 31 12.70 -4.53 5.21
CA ARG A 31 13.94 -3.82 5.56
C ARG A 31 15.07 -4.15 4.60
N LEU A 32 15.22 -5.42 4.23
CA LEU A 32 16.25 -5.87 3.28
C LEU A 32 16.05 -5.22 1.90
N GLN A 33 14.82 -5.21 1.39
CA GLN A 33 14.44 -4.62 0.10
C GLN A 33 14.83 -3.15 -0.05
N TRP A 34 14.82 -2.42 1.07
CA TRP A 34 15.08 -0.98 1.11
C TRP A 34 16.47 -0.62 1.65
N ARG A 35 17.35 -1.59 1.91
CA ARG A 35 18.72 -1.31 2.33
C ARG A 35 19.43 -0.45 1.27
N GLY A 36 20.05 0.65 1.70
CA GLY A 36 20.69 1.61 0.79
C GLY A 36 19.73 2.45 -0.06
N ARG A 37 18.41 2.41 0.22
CA ARG A 37 17.38 3.14 -0.51
C ARG A 37 16.46 3.88 0.47
N LYS A 38 15.71 4.87 -0.01
CA LYS A 38 14.74 5.59 0.82
C LYS A 38 13.51 4.72 1.09
N VAL A 39 13.21 4.49 2.37
CA VAL A 39 11.97 3.85 2.87
C VAL A 39 11.20 4.83 3.73
N THR A 40 9.89 4.63 3.86
CA THR A 40 9.09 5.33 4.84
C THR A 40 9.62 5.04 6.25
N GLY A 41 10.17 6.06 6.92
CA GLY A 41 10.86 5.89 8.21
C GLY A 41 9.99 5.26 9.31
N GLU A 42 8.67 5.40 9.23
CA GLU A 42 7.74 4.73 10.15
C GLU A 42 7.86 3.20 10.11
N HIS A 43 8.08 2.62 8.93
CA HIS A 43 8.18 1.15 8.77
C HIS A 43 9.38 0.55 9.49
N LEU A 44 10.36 1.38 9.84
CA LEU A 44 11.56 0.96 10.57
C LEU A 44 11.35 0.99 12.09
N ARG A 45 10.30 1.66 12.58
CA ARG A 45 10.08 1.83 14.02
C ARG A 45 9.58 0.55 14.67
N PRO A 46 10.03 0.22 15.91
CA PRO A 46 9.53 -0.93 16.66
C PRO A 46 8.00 -0.93 16.82
N ARG A 47 7.40 0.23 17.12
CA ARG A 47 5.95 0.39 17.26
C ARG A 47 5.16 -0.04 16.02
N PHE A 48 5.71 0.16 14.83
CA PHE A 48 5.05 -0.25 13.58
C PHE A 48 5.04 -1.78 13.46
N ARG A 49 6.18 -2.42 13.78
CA ARG A 49 6.29 -3.89 13.82
C ARG A 49 5.30 -4.50 14.82
N GLU A 50 5.31 -3.99 16.05
CA GLU A 50 4.43 -4.47 17.12
C GLU A 50 2.97 -4.30 16.75
N HIS A 51 2.61 -3.14 16.18
CA HIS A 51 1.26 -2.90 15.70
C HIS A 51 0.84 -3.88 14.61
N LEU A 52 1.68 -4.08 13.60
CA LEU A 52 1.35 -4.93 12.47
C LEU A 52 1.18 -6.40 12.88
N VAL A 53 2.10 -6.93 13.70
CA VAL A 53 1.99 -8.30 14.23
C VAL A 53 0.71 -8.45 15.06
N ARG A 54 0.46 -7.51 15.99
CA ARG A 54 -0.74 -7.55 16.84
C ARG A 54 -2.05 -7.49 16.03
N ALA A 55 -2.08 -6.71 14.95
CA ALA A 55 -3.31 -6.50 14.16
C ALA A 55 -3.58 -7.62 13.16
N VAL A 56 -2.56 -8.11 12.45
CA VAL A 56 -2.77 -9.00 11.30
C VAL A 56 -3.24 -10.39 11.73
N GLY A 57 -2.72 -10.97 12.81
CA GLY A 57 -3.14 -12.30 13.28
C GLY A 57 -4.66 -12.43 13.48
N PRO A 58 -5.30 -11.55 14.27
CA PRO A 58 -6.76 -11.49 14.39
C PRO A 58 -7.50 -11.25 13.07
N MET A 59 -6.96 -10.44 12.17
CA MET A 59 -7.57 -10.18 10.85
C MET A 59 -7.53 -11.41 9.94
N VAL A 60 -6.46 -12.22 9.99
CA VAL A 60 -6.40 -13.49 9.26
C VAL A 60 -7.45 -14.47 9.80
N ARG A 61 -7.58 -14.59 11.13
CA ARG A 61 -8.60 -15.45 11.75
C ARG A 61 -10.04 -15.07 11.37
N SER A 62 -10.31 -13.77 11.24
CA SER A 62 -11.64 -13.25 10.88
C SER A 62 -11.89 -13.19 9.37
N GLY A 63 -10.87 -13.44 8.53
CA GLY A 63 -10.97 -13.32 7.08
C GLY A 63 -10.89 -11.89 6.53
N ASP A 64 -10.51 -10.92 7.38
CA ASP A 64 -10.30 -9.51 7.02
C ASP A 64 -8.90 -9.26 6.43
N ALA A 65 -7.99 -10.23 6.53
CA ALA A 65 -6.69 -10.19 5.87
C ALA A 65 -6.25 -11.57 5.40
N VAL A 66 -5.36 -11.60 4.41
CA VAL A 66 -4.60 -12.78 4.01
C VAL A 66 -3.13 -12.42 3.97
N VAL A 67 -2.29 -13.29 4.52
CA VAL A 67 -0.83 -13.19 4.39
C VAL A 67 -0.38 -14.28 3.43
N THR A 68 0.30 -13.90 2.34
CA THR A 68 0.80 -14.85 1.35
C THR A 68 2.31 -14.90 1.39
N GLU A 69 2.88 -16.11 1.46
CA GLU A 69 4.30 -16.34 1.25
C GLU A 69 4.55 -16.74 -0.20
N PHE A 70 5.58 -16.17 -0.80
CA PHE A 70 6.09 -16.55 -2.12
C PHE A 70 7.41 -17.28 -1.93
N ARG A 71 7.53 -18.47 -2.52
CA ARG A 71 8.70 -19.35 -2.39
C ARG A 71 9.38 -19.59 -3.73
N MET A 72 10.70 -19.71 -3.70
CA MET A 72 11.55 -20.14 -4.82
C MET A 72 12.54 -21.16 -4.26
N ALA A 73 12.52 -22.39 -4.77
CA ALA A 73 13.32 -23.51 -4.25
C ALA A 73 13.24 -23.61 -2.71
N ASP A 74 12.01 -23.66 -2.18
CA ASP A 74 11.63 -23.74 -0.75
C ASP A 74 11.91 -22.53 0.14
N GLU A 75 12.71 -21.58 -0.31
CA GLU A 75 12.97 -20.35 0.43
C GLU A 75 11.91 -19.28 0.18
N VAL A 76 11.45 -18.64 1.27
CA VAL A 76 10.49 -17.53 1.18
C VAL A 76 11.19 -16.27 0.68
N VAL A 77 10.84 -15.87 -0.54
CA VAL A 77 11.41 -14.72 -1.25
C VAL A 77 10.58 -13.47 -1.16
N ALA A 78 9.29 -13.58 -0.88
CA ALA A 78 8.45 -12.44 -0.59
C ALA A 78 7.33 -12.84 0.35
N VAL A 79 6.81 -11.85 1.07
CA VAL A 79 5.59 -11.99 1.86
C VAL A 79 4.75 -10.74 1.63
N ASP A 80 3.45 -10.89 1.46
CA ASP A 80 2.50 -9.78 1.36
C ASP A 80 1.36 -9.92 2.36
N VAL A 81 0.79 -8.78 2.75
CA VAL A 81 -0.48 -8.69 3.47
C VAL A 81 -1.50 -8.09 2.52
N THR A 82 -2.54 -8.83 2.20
CA THR A 82 -3.71 -8.36 1.47
C THR A 82 -4.85 -8.13 2.46
N LEU A 83 -5.39 -6.91 2.49
CA LEU A 83 -6.56 -6.57 3.29
C LEU A 83 -7.83 -6.86 2.49
N LEU A 84 -8.81 -7.44 3.17
CA LEU A 84 -10.07 -7.84 2.59
C LEU A 84 -11.22 -7.05 3.23
N SER A 85 -12.23 -6.80 2.42
CA SER A 85 -13.58 -6.51 2.89
C SER A 85 -14.58 -7.28 2.04
N ARG A 86 -15.87 -7.08 2.32
CA ARG A 86 -16.93 -7.66 1.50
C ARG A 86 -16.82 -7.30 0.02
N ARG A 87 -16.37 -6.08 -0.31
CA ARG A 87 -16.36 -5.58 -1.71
C ARG A 87 -14.98 -5.44 -2.32
N LEU A 88 -13.92 -5.44 -1.50
CA LEU A 88 -12.57 -5.13 -1.95
C LEU A 88 -11.52 -6.14 -1.47
N ALA A 89 -10.46 -6.26 -2.26
CA ALA A 89 -9.17 -6.79 -1.84
C ALA A 89 -8.08 -5.75 -2.18
N GLY A 90 -7.11 -5.53 -1.29
CA GLY A 90 -6.03 -4.58 -1.55
C GLY A 90 -4.72 -4.94 -0.87
N GLY A 91 -3.63 -4.93 -1.63
CA GLY A 91 -2.30 -5.25 -1.13
C GLY A 91 -1.76 -4.11 -0.27
N TYR A 92 -1.61 -4.36 1.04
CA TYR A 92 -1.26 -3.35 2.05
C TYR A 92 0.22 -3.11 2.20
N LEU A 93 0.97 -4.18 2.47
CA LEU A 93 2.40 -4.12 2.66
C LEU A 93 3.01 -5.41 2.15
N TYR A 94 4.22 -5.33 1.62
CA TYR A 94 4.99 -6.48 1.22
C TYR A 94 6.46 -6.28 1.56
N GLY A 95 7.17 -7.39 1.74
CA GLY A 95 8.62 -7.44 1.75
C GLY A 95 9.08 -8.41 0.67
N ALA A 96 10.11 -8.05 -0.09
CA ALA A 96 10.65 -8.87 -1.17
C ALA A 96 12.18 -8.93 -1.13
N HIS A 97 12.72 -10.13 -1.23
CA HIS A 97 14.15 -10.37 -1.30
C HIS A 97 14.74 -9.74 -2.58
N PRO A 98 15.87 -9.00 -2.52
CA PRO A 98 16.49 -8.36 -3.67
C PRO A 98 16.74 -9.29 -4.87
N ARG A 99 17.09 -10.56 -4.59
CA ARG A 99 17.24 -11.62 -5.60
C ARG A 99 16.09 -11.77 -6.59
N LEU A 100 14.86 -11.42 -6.22
CA LEU A 100 13.73 -11.43 -7.16
C LEU A 100 13.98 -10.46 -8.31
N ARG A 101 14.55 -9.28 -8.01
CA ARG A 101 14.90 -8.29 -9.05
C ARG A 101 16.11 -8.73 -9.86
N GLU A 102 17.10 -9.34 -9.23
CA GLU A 102 18.28 -9.91 -9.91
C GLU A 102 17.86 -11.00 -10.91
N ALA A 103 16.90 -11.85 -10.53
CA ALA A 103 16.27 -12.85 -11.39
C ALA A 103 15.26 -12.26 -12.41
N LYS A 104 15.18 -10.92 -12.53
CA LYS A 104 14.27 -10.19 -13.43
C LYS A 104 12.77 -10.51 -13.19
N ALA A 105 12.40 -10.90 -11.97
CA ALA A 105 11.01 -11.09 -11.59
C ALA A 105 10.29 -9.74 -11.48
N ASP A 106 9.10 -9.64 -12.07
CA ASP A 106 8.23 -8.48 -11.91
C ASP A 106 7.45 -8.61 -10.59
N VAL A 107 8.07 -8.15 -9.50
CA VAL A 107 7.53 -8.24 -8.14
C VAL A 107 6.15 -7.57 -8.02
N ALA A 108 5.94 -6.44 -8.71
CA ALA A 108 4.67 -5.72 -8.61
C ALA A 108 3.54 -6.52 -9.28
N VAL A 109 3.80 -7.13 -10.44
CA VAL A 109 2.84 -8.03 -11.09
C VAL A 109 2.58 -9.28 -10.25
N MET A 110 3.62 -9.87 -9.65
CA MET A 110 3.49 -11.05 -8.78
C MET A 110 2.54 -10.80 -7.60
N LEU A 111 2.76 -9.69 -6.89
CA LEU A 111 1.94 -9.31 -5.73
C LEU A 111 0.51 -8.96 -6.14
N LEU A 112 0.35 -8.24 -7.25
CA LEU A 112 -0.97 -7.85 -7.72
C LEU A 112 -1.78 -9.06 -8.21
N ASP A 113 -1.15 -10.05 -8.84
CA ASP A 113 -1.82 -11.28 -9.25
C ASP A 113 -2.37 -12.06 -8.06
N ALA A 114 -1.55 -12.22 -7.00
CA ALA A 114 -2.01 -12.84 -5.76
C ALA A 114 -3.20 -12.09 -5.15
N CYS A 115 -3.12 -10.76 -5.07
CA CYS A 115 -4.20 -9.91 -4.57
C CYS A 115 -5.47 -10.00 -5.46
N ALA A 116 -5.30 -10.03 -6.79
CA ALA A 116 -6.39 -10.17 -7.75
C ALA A 116 -7.12 -11.51 -7.63
N GLY A 117 -6.42 -12.58 -7.24
CA GLY A 117 -7.02 -13.87 -6.90
C GLY A 117 -8.12 -13.74 -5.84
N TYR A 118 -7.89 -12.95 -4.79
CA TYR A 118 -8.89 -12.71 -3.73
C TYR A 118 -10.01 -11.76 -4.16
N ALA A 119 -9.73 -10.83 -5.08
CA ALA A 119 -10.73 -9.92 -5.63
C ALA A 119 -11.78 -10.64 -6.51
N ARG A 120 -11.48 -11.85 -7.01
CA ARG A 120 -12.39 -12.69 -7.82
C ARG A 120 -13.41 -13.46 -7.00
N ALA A 121 -13.31 -13.46 -5.67
CA ALA A 121 -14.26 -14.16 -4.82
C ALA A 121 -15.68 -13.58 -5.00
N PRO A 122 -16.75 -14.41 -4.93
CA PRO A 122 -18.12 -13.95 -5.06
C PRO A 122 -18.42 -12.77 -4.13
N GLY A 123 -19.01 -11.70 -4.68
CA GLY A 123 -19.35 -10.48 -3.93
C GLY A 123 -18.23 -9.44 -3.79
N ARG A 124 -16.98 -9.78 -4.13
CA ARG A 124 -15.89 -8.81 -4.30
C ARG A 124 -15.83 -8.38 -5.76
N SER A 125 -15.69 -7.08 -5.97
CA SER A 125 -15.65 -6.47 -7.31
C SER A 125 -14.48 -5.51 -7.50
N THR A 126 -13.75 -5.20 -6.42
CA THR A 126 -12.77 -4.12 -6.42
C THR A 126 -11.39 -4.63 -6.00
N LEU A 127 -10.43 -4.53 -6.92
CA LEU A 127 -9.02 -4.60 -6.61
C LEU A 127 -8.51 -3.19 -6.27
N SER A 128 -8.21 -2.96 -5.00
CA SER A 128 -7.72 -1.68 -4.51
C SER A 128 -6.20 -1.65 -4.51
N LEU A 129 -5.61 -0.67 -5.19
CA LEU A 129 -4.17 -0.37 -5.08
C LEU A 129 -3.82 0.42 -3.82
N LEU A 130 -4.81 0.60 -2.93
CA LEU A 130 -4.76 1.37 -1.69
C LEU A 130 -4.23 2.80 -1.90
N ARG A 131 -3.88 3.47 -0.79
CA ARG A 131 -3.39 4.85 -0.81
C ARG A 131 -2.08 4.98 -1.59
N GLY A 132 -1.85 6.18 -2.12
CA GLY A 132 -0.59 6.56 -2.77
C GLY A 132 -0.76 6.69 -4.28
N ASP A 133 0.04 7.58 -4.85
CA ASP A 133 0.07 7.91 -6.27
C ASP A 133 1.44 7.53 -6.86
N GLU A 134 1.91 6.33 -6.53
CA GLU A 134 3.20 5.86 -7.01
C GLU A 134 3.15 5.56 -8.52
N PRO A 135 4.11 6.04 -9.33
CA PRO A 135 4.06 5.91 -10.80
C PRO A 135 3.78 4.50 -11.33
N TYR A 136 4.28 3.46 -10.64
CA TYR A 136 4.10 2.08 -11.07
C TYR A 136 2.62 1.64 -11.08
N LYS A 137 1.76 2.22 -10.22
CA LYS A 137 0.33 1.88 -10.13
C LYS A 137 -0.45 2.24 -11.39
N HIS A 138 -0.01 3.26 -12.12
CA HIS A 138 -0.67 3.73 -13.34
C HIS A 138 -0.60 2.73 -14.49
N ARG A 139 0.31 1.75 -14.42
CA ARG A 139 0.39 0.63 -15.39
C ARG A 139 -0.94 -0.13 -15.50
N TRP A 140 -1.73 -0.18 -14.43
CA TRP A 140 -3.03 -0.86 -14.41
C TRP A 140 -4.22 0.07 -14.60
N ARG A 141 -3.99 1.35 -14.94
CA ARG A 141 -5.03 2.37 -15.19
C ARG A 141 -6.09 2.41 -14.08
N PRO A 142 -5.70 2.58 -12.80
CA PRO A 142 -6.66 2.58 -11.70
C PRO A 142 -7.60 3.80 -11.81
N ALA A 143 -8.85 3.62 -11.41
CA ALA A 143 -9.74 4.74 -11.16
C ALA A 143 -9.30 5.45 -9.86
N PRO A 144 -8.93 6.74 -9.90
CA PRO A 144 -8.55 7.48 -8.70
C PRO A 144 -9.79 7.70 -7.82
N VAL A 145 -9.73 7.23 -6.57
CA VAL A 145 -10.80 7.43 -5.59
C VAL A 145 -10.26 8.28 -4.43
N PRO A 146 -10.80 9.50 -4.21
CA PRO A 146 -10.38 10.32 -3.09
C PRO A 146 -10.85 9.71 -1.77
N ASN A 147 -9.97 9.65 -0.77
CA ASN A 147 -10.36 9.29 0.59
C ASN A 147 -11.12 10.48 1.23
N GLN A 148 -12.31 10.22 1.75
CA GLN A 148 -13.15 11.22 2.40
C GLN A 148 -13.27 10.92 3.90
N ARG A 149 -13.39 11.96 4.70
CA ARG A 149 -13.66 11.85 6.14
C ARG A 149 -14.99 12.52 6.43
N LEU A 150 -15.92 11.77 7.01
CA LEU A 150 -17.16 12.33 7.54
C LEU A 150 -16.86 12.85 8.95
N LEU A 151 -17.09 14.14 9.17
CA LEU A 151 -16.95 14.78 10.47
C LEU A 151 -18.35 15.12 10.98
N LEU A 152 -18.70 14.58 12.13
CA LEU A 152 -20.00 14.78 12.75
C LEU A 152 -19.84 15.66 13.99
N ALA A 153 -20.70 16.67 14.13
CA ALA A 153 -20.74 17.55 15.28
C ALA A 153 -22.16 17.64 15.83
N ARG A 154 -22.26 17.83 17.14
CA ARG A 154 -23.53 18.21 17.78
C ARG A 154 -23.73 19.72 17.61
N ARG A 155 -24.95 20.22 17.81
CA ARG A 155 -25.28 21.66 17.69
C ARG A 155 -24.26 22.58 18.37
N ARG A 156 -23.86 22.23 19.60
CA ARG A 156 -22.88 22.99 20.41
C ARG A 156 -21.44 22.96 19.87
N THR A 157 -21.03 21.93 19.13
CA THR A 157 -19.68 21.81 18.55
C THR A 157 -19.65 22.13 17.05
N ALA A 158 -20.80 22.37 16.42
CA ALA A 158 -20.89 22.70 15.01
C ALA A 158 -20.10 23.96 14.63
N PRO A 159 -20.08 25.05 15.43
CA PRO A 159 -19.26 26.23 15.12
C PRO A 159 -17.76 25.92 15.12
N LEU A 160 -17.28 25.08 16.05
CA LEU A 160 -15.87 24.68 16.12
C LEU A 160 -15.47 23.84 14.90
N LEU A 161 -16.33 22.90 14.49
CA LEU A 161 -16.11 22.12 13.28
C LEU A 161 -16.12 23.01 12.04
N ALA A 162 -17.06 23.96 11.94
CA ALA A 162 -17.12 24.91 10.84
C ALA A 162 -15.83 25.76 10.76
N ALA A 163 -15.35 26.29 11.88
CA ALA A 163 -14.09 27.02 11.95
C ALA A 163 -12.90 26.17 11.46
N ALA A 164 -12.78 24.92 11.92
CA ALA A 164 -11.73 24.01 11.49
C ALA A 164 -11.80 23.68 9.98
N LEU A 165 -13.01 23.51 9.45
CA LEU A 165 -13.22 23.29 8.02
C LEU A 165 -12.86 24.52 7.19
N CYS A 166 -13.24 25.72 7.64
CA CYS A 166 -12.88 26.99 7.01
C CYS A 166 -11.36 27.21 6.98
N ASP A 167 -10.66 26.99 8.10
CA ASP A 167 -9.20 27.08 8.16
C ASP A 167 -8.54 26.08 7.19
N ALA A 168 -8.97 24.82 7.20
CA ALA A 168 -8.46 23.81 6.27
C ALA A 168 -8.69 24.19 4.79
N ALA A 169 -9.87 24.73 4.47
CA ALA A 169 -10.20 25.19 3.12
C ALA A 169 -9.37 26.41 2.70
N ALA A 170 -9.18 27.37 3.60
CA ALA A 170 -8.34 28.55 3.38
C ALA A 170 -6.88 28.16 3.12
N ARG A 171 -6.31 27.26 3.94
CA ARG A 171 -4.95 26.72 3.74
C ARG A 171 -4.81 26.01 2.40
N ARG A 172 -5.79 25.20 2.01
CA ARG A 172 -5.76 24.48 0.72
C ARG A 172 -5.77 25.46 -0.46
N ARG A 173 -6.67 26.45 -0.43
CA ARG A 173 -6.73 27.50 -1.47
C ARG A 173 -5.45 28.35 -1.50
N GLY A 174 -4.92 28.72 -0.34
CA GLY A 174 -3.65 29.44 -0.23
C GLY A 174 -2.49 28.69 -0.87
N LYS A 175 -2.34 27.39 -0.57
CA LYS A 175 -1.32 26.53 -1.21
C LYS A 175 -1.48 26.46 -2.72
N GLU A 176 -2.71 26.34 -3.22
CA GLU A 176 -2.98 26.31 -4.67
C GLU A 176 -2.60 27.63 -5.34
N LEU A 177 -2.93 28.77 -4.74
CA LEU A 177 -2.54 30.09 -5.24
C LEU A 177 -1.03 30.27 -5.25
N LEU A 178 -0.33 29.84 -4.19
CA LEU A 178 1.13 29.87 -4.13
C LEU A 178 1.76 28.99 -5.21
N ARG A 179 1.25 27.78 -5.42
CA ARG A 179 1.72 26.87 -6.48
C ARG A 179 1.54 27.49 -7.87
N ARG A 180 0.35 28.03 -8.17
CA ARG A 180 0.06 28.72 -9.45
C ARG A 180 0.97 29.93 -9.66
N ARG A 181 1.29 30.69 -8.60
CA ARG A 181 2.23 31.82 -8.68
C ARG A 181 3.67 31.34 -8.95
N ALA A 182 4.11 30.26 -8.33
CA ALA A 182 5.43 29.68 -8.57
C ALA A 182 5.58 29.15 -10.00
N GLU A 183 4.56 28.44 -10.51
CA GLU A 183 4.52 27.96 -11.90
C GLU A 183 4.61 29.12 -12.91
N ARG A 184 3.88 30.23 -12.67
CA ARG A 184 3.95 31.43 -13.52
C ARG A 184 5.30 32.14 -13.47
N ARG A 185 5.97 32.16 -12.31
CA ARG A 185 7.31 32.73 -12.17
C ARG A 185 8.39 31.86 -12.82
N GLY A 186 8.24 30.54 -12.78
CA GLY A 186 9.13 29.62 -13.48
C GLY A 186 8.98 29.67 -15.01
N ALA A 187 7.76 29.82 -15.53
CA ALA A 187 7.50 29.94 -16.96
C ALA A 187 7.93 31.28 -17.58
N GLY A 188 8.19 32.32 -16.77
CA GLY A 188 8.66 33.62 -17.22
C GLY A 188 10.19 33.79 -17.21
N GLY A 189 10.95 32.75 -16.84
CA GLY A 189 12.42 32.79 -16.74
C GLY A 189 13.18 32.19 -17.93
N ASP A 190 12.51 31.46 -18.83
CA ASP A 190 13.12 30.82 -20.02
C ASP A 190 13.05 31.69 -21.28
N GLY A 191 12.88 33.01 -21.12
CA GLY A 191 12.62 33.95 -22.22
C GLY A 191 13.58 35.12 -22.28
N THR A 192 14.89 34.89 -22.14
CA THR A 192 15.90 35.88 -22.52
C THR A 192 17.20 35.20 -22.96
N THR A 193 17.32 34.96 -24.26
CA THR A 193 18.60 34.94 -25.00
C THR A 193 18.69 36.19 -25.83
#